data_AF-A0A2N6A1V8-F1
#
_entry.id   AF-A0A2N6A1V8-F1
#
_cell.length_a   1.000
_cell.length_b   1.000
_cell.length_c   1.000
_cell.angle_alpha   90.00
_cell.angle_beta   90.00
_cell.angle_gamma   90.00
#
_symmetry.space_group_name_H-M   'P 1'
#
loop_
_entity.id
_entity.type
_entity.pdbx_description
1 polymer ?
#
loop_
_entity_poly.entity_id
_entity_poly.type
_entity_poly.pdbx_seq_one_letter_code
_entity_poly.pdbx_strand_id
1 'polypeptide(L)' 'HYRDKNKIDYAFIQSSEQVLKDYAVSSFPIFYFLNENREIVKIIRGYSEGKTDKEINSIINEMIKEHV' A
#
# COMPACT_ATOMS: atom_id res chain seq x y z
N HIS A 1 8.35 1.38 20.27
CA HIS A 1 8.46 1.11 18.82
C HIS A 1 7.09 1.24 18.15
N TYR A 2 6.97 2.03 17.08
CA TYR A 2 5.71 2.21 16.33
C TYR A 2 5.20 0.89 15.73
N ARG A 3 6.10 0.04 15.23
CA ARG A 3 5.79 -1.30 14.71
C ARG A 3 5.08 -2.19 15.74
N ASP A 4 5.70 -2.35 16.91
CA ASP A 4 5.18 -3.21 17.98
C ASP A 4 3.85 -2.69 18.53
N LYS A 5 3.71 -1.37 18.66
CA LYS A 5 2.46 -0.72 19.12
C LYS A 5 1.29 -0.97 18.17
N ASN A 6 1.54 -1.04 16.87
CA ASN A 6 0.52 -1.22 15.83
C ASN A 6 0.44 -2.67 15.31
N LYS A 7 1.16 -3.61 15.93
CA LYS A 7 1.18 -5.04 15.54
C LYS A 7 1.49 -5.25 14.06
N ILE A 8 2.39 -4.45 13.51
CA ILE A 8 2.81 -4.55 12.10
C ILE A 8 3.73 -5.77 11.95
N ASP A 9 3.23 -6.80 11.27
CA ASP A 9 3.90 -8.06 11.01
C ASP A 9 4.63 -8.10 9.65
N TYR A 10 4.34 -7.16 8.74
CA TYR A 10 5.03 -7.00 7.47
C TYR A 10 6.34 -6.20 7.57
N ALA A 11 7.15 -6.28 6.50
CA ALA A 11 8.42 -5.57 6.40
C ALA A 11 8.19 -4.05 6.40
N PHE A 12 8.85 -3.36 7.32
CA PHE A 12 8.88 -1.89 7.36
C PHE A 12 10.25 -1.44 6.86
N ILE A 13 10.30 -0.92 5.64
CA ILE A 13 11.54 -0.53 4.96
C ILE A 13 11.65 0.99 5.00
N GLN A 14 12.82 1.50 5.40
CA GLN A 14 13.12 2.92 5.28
C GLN A 14 13.56 3.23 3.85
N SER A 15 12.84 4.14 3.18
CA SER A 15 13.18 4.57 1.83
C SER A 15 14.55 5.26 1.77
N SER A 16 15.31 5.00 0.70
CA SER A 16 16.46 5.82 0.33
C SER A 16 16.02 7.09 -0.39
N GLU A 17 16.91 8.08 -0.50
CA GLU A 17 16.63 9.28 -1.30
C GLU A 17 16.32 8.97 -2.77
N GLN A 18 16.95 7.93 -3.32
CA GLN A 18 16.70 7.49 -4.69
C GLN A 18 15.27 6.95 -4.86
N VAL A 19 14.80 6.13 -3.92
CA VAL A 19 13.42 5.60 -3.94
C VAL A 19 12.38 6.72 -3.83
N LEU A 20 12.64 7.74 -3.01
CA LEU A 20 11.74 8.89 -2.91
C LEU A 20 11.60 9.65 -4.25
N LYS A 21 12.70 9.78 -5.00
CA LYS A 21 12.71 10.41 -6.33
C LYS A 21 12.01 9.54 -7.37
N ASP A 22 12.34 8.24 -7.42
CA ASP A 22 11.81 7.32 -8.44
C ASP A 22 10.30 7.17 -8.36
N TYR A 23 9.73 7.20 -7.15
CA TYR A 23 8.29 7.10 -6.91
C TYR A 23 7.59 8.46 -6.80
N ALA A 24 8.32 9.56 -7.02
CA ALA A 24 7.82 10.93 -6.89
C ALA A 24 6.98 11.14 -5.62
N VAL A 25 7.48 10.62 -4.49
CA VAL A 25 6.73 10.56 -3.23
C VAL A 25 6.40 11.98 -2.76
N SER A 26 5.12 12.31 -2.74
CA SER A 26 4.59 13.61 -2.32
C SER A 26 4.34 13.64 -0.81
N SER A 27 3.81 14.76 -0.30
CA SER A 27 3.48 14.98 1.11
C SER A 27 2.32 14.13 1.65
N PHE A 28 1.79 13.18 0.87
CA PHE A 28 0.68 12.31 1.24
C PHE A 28 0.99 10.84 0.91
N PRO A 29 0.40 9.88 1.65
CA PRO A 29 0.67 8.45 1.43
C PRO A 29 0.16 7.99 0.06
N ILE A 30 0.88 7.05 -0.55
CA ILE A 30 0.48 6.38 -1.79
C ILE A 30 0.51 4.87 -1.54
N PHE A 31 -0.54 4.17 -1.96
CA PHE A 31 -0.68 2.73 -1.81
C PHE A 31 -0.68 2.09 -3.21
N TYR A 32 0.22 1.13 -3.41
CA TYR A 32 0.34 0.37 -4.65
C TYR A 32 -0.13 -1.06 -4.41
N PHE A 33 -1.00 -1.55 -5.29
CA PHE A 33 -1.48 -2.93 -5.28
C PHE A 33 -0.85 -3.64 -6.47
N LEU A 34 -0.15 -4.74 -6.20
CA LEU A 34 0.54 -5.52 -7.22
C LEU A 34 -0.05 -6.92 -7.30
N ASN A 35 -0.21 -7.43 -8.51
CA ASN A 35 -0.57 -8.84 -8.71
C ASN A 35 0.64 -9.77 -8.45
N GLU A 36 0.42 -11.08 -8.58
CA GLU A 36 1.46 -12.11 -8.41
C GLU A 36 2.69 -11.93 -9.34
N ASN A 37 2.49 -11.34 -10.51
CA ASN A 37 3.54 -11.02 -11.48
C ASN A 37 4.26 -9.69 -11.18
N ARG A 38 3.96 -9.05 -10.04
CA ARG A 38 4.50 -7.75 -9.60
C ARG A 38 4.10 -6.59 -10.52
N GLU A 39 2.98 -6.70 -11.21
CA GLU A 39 2.41 -5.63 -12.03
C GLU A 39 1.46 -4.81 -11.17
N ILE A 40 1.55 -3.48 -11.30
CA ILE A 40 0.67 -2.57 -10.56
C ILE A 40 -0.74 -2.63 -11.17
N VAL A 41 -1.70 -3.10 -10.39
CA VAL A 41 -3.11 -3.20 -10.81
C VAL A 41 -3.96 -2.03 -10.31
N LYS A 42 -3.54 -1.39 -9.19
CA LYS A 42 -4.25 -0.24 -8.62
C LYS A 42 -3.33 0.66 -7.82
N ILE A 43 -3.65 1.96 -7.80
CA ILE A 43 -2.91 2.99 -7.06
C ILE A 43 -3.92 3.86 -6.32
N ILE A 44 -3.76 3.99 -5.00
CA ILE A 44 -4.50 4.96 -4.19
C ILE A 44 -3.56 6.08 -3.79
N ARG A 45 -3.98 7.34 -3.98
CA ARG A 45 -3.22 8.54 -3.62
C ARG A 45 -3.94 9.28 -2.50
N GLY A 46 -3.23 9.50 -1.40
CA GLY A 46 -3.75 10.08 -0.17
C GLY A 46 -4.43 9.06 0.73
N TYR A 47 -4.73 9.50 1.95
CA TYR A 47 -5.44 8.71 2.94
C TYR A 47 -6.60 9.53 3.51
N SER A 48 -7.77 8.92 3.54
CA SER A 48 -8.95 9.42 4.23
C SER A 48 -9.51 8.28 5.07
N GLU A 49 -9.49 8.47 6.39
CA GLU A 49 -10.00 7.50 7.35
C GLU A 49 -11.42 7.06 7.00
N GLY A 50 -11.69 5.77 7.10
CA GLY A 50 -12.95 5.12 6.76
C GLY A 50 -13.16 4.91 5.26
N LYS A 51 -12.84 5.89 4.40
CA LYS A 51 -12.98 5.76 2.94
C LYS A 51 -11.87 4.89 2.37
N THR A 52 -10.62 5.27 2.62
CA THR A 52 -9.45 4.55 2.11
C THR A 52 -9.41 3.13 2.67
N ASP A 53 -9.74 2.93 3.94
CA ASP A 53 -9.74 1.59 4.55
C ASP A 53 -10.75 0.64 3.87
N LYS A 54 -11.95 1.12 3.54
CA LYS A 54 -12.95 0.34 2.79
C LYS A 54 -12.46 0.03 1.38
N GLU A 55 -11.84 1.00 0.71
CA GLU A 55 -11.31 0.84 -0.63
C GLU A 55 -10.19 -0.21 -0.67
N ILE A 56 -9.22 -0.14 0.26
CA ILE A 56 -8.14 -1.13 0.40
C ILE A 56 -8.73 -2.54 0.60
N ASN A 57 -9.69 -2.70 1.51
CA ASN A 57 -10.31 -3.99 1.77
C ASN A 57 -11.08 -4.54 0.56
N SER A 58 -11.77 -3.70 -0.20
CA SER A 58 -12.46 -4.13 -1.42
C SER A 58 -11.46 -4.67 -2.44
N ILE A 59 -10.36 -3.94 -2.68
CA ILE A 59 -9.34 -4.32 -3.65
C ILE A 59 -8.69 -5.65 -3.27
N ILE A 60 -8.31 -5.83 -2.00
CA ILE A 60 -7.70 -7.09 -1.54
C ILE A 60 -8.69 -8.25 -1.71
N ASN A 61 -9.96 -8.07 -1.36
CA ASN A 61 -10.98 -9.11 -1.52
C ASN A 61 -11.24 -9.45 -3.00
N GLU A 62 -11.21 -8.47 -3.90
CA GLU A 62 -11.30 -8.69 -5.35
C GLU A 62 -10.10 -9.49 -5.84
N MET A 63 -8.88 -9.07 -5.49
CA MET A 63 -7.65 -9.74 -5.91
C MET A 63 -7.56 -11.18 -5.39
N ILE A 64 -8.00 -11.46 -4.17
CA ILE A 64 -8.03 -12.84 -3.64
C ILE A 64 -9.02 -13.71 -4.43
N LYS A 65 -10.22 -13.19 -4.75
CA LYS A 65 -11.24 -13.95 -5.51
C LYS A 65 -10.79 -14.33 -6.90
N GLU A 66 -9.95 -13.53 -7.56
CA GLU A 66 -9.39 -13.85 -8.87
C GLU A 66 -8.44 -15.07 -8.85
N HIS A 67 -8.02 -15.51 -7.67
CA HIS A 67 -7.11 -16.66 -7.48
C HIS A 67 -7.80 -17.89 -6.85
N VAL A 68 -9.14 -17.90 -6.74
CA VAL A 68 -9.97 -19.03 -6.24
C VAL A 68 -10.85 -19.57 -7.36
#